data_AF-A0A2E7H4V4-F1
#
_entry.id   AF-A0A2E7H4V4-F1
#
_cell.length_a   1.000
_cell.length_b   1.000
_cell.length_c   1.000
_cell.angle_alpha   90.00
_cell.angle_beta   90.00
_cell.angle_gamma   90.00
#
_symmetry.space_group_name_H-M   'P 1'
#
loop_
_entity.id
_entity.type
_entity.pdbx_description
1 polymer ?
#
loop_
_entity_poly.entity_id
_entity_poly.type
_entity_poly.pdbx_seq_one_letter_code
_entity_poly.pdbx_strand_id
1 'polypeptide(L)' 'MAHPKRRQSKARTRKRRAHDSLTSPQVASCPTTGQPHLFHRAHWHEGKLYYKGKVVMEKAEA' A
#
# COMPACT_ATOMS: atom_id res chain seq x y z
N MET A 1 -13.82 26.58 -27.52
CA MET A 1 -13.30 25.92 -26.29
C MET A 1 -13.13 26.98 -25.20
N ALA A 2 -13.37 26.64 -23.94
CA ALA A 2 -13.16 27.58 -22.85
C ALA A 2 -11.66 27.71 -22.56
N HIS A 3 -11.09 28.88 -22.87
CA HIS A 3 -9.69 29.17 -22.57
C HIS A 3 -9.57 29.89 -21.21
N PRO A 4 -8.56 29.56 -20.40
CA PRO A 4 -8.30 30.30 -19.18
C PRO A 4 -7.93 31.76 -19.50
N LYS A 5 -8.75 32.71 -19.03
CA LYS A 5 -8.51 34.14 -19.24
C LYS A 5 -7.20 34.64 -18.60
N ARG A 6 -6.75 34.00 -17.51
CA ARG A 6 -5.55 34.38 -16.74
C ARG A 6 -4.81 33.15 -16.22
N ARG A 7 -3.50 33.32 -16.01
CA ARG A 7 -2.66 32.34 -15.30
C ARG A 7 -3.12 32.21 -13.84
N GLN A 8 -3.21 30.97 -13.35
CA GLN A 8 -3.49 30.70 -11.94
C GLN A 8 -2.28 31.06 -11.08
N SER A 9 -2.49 31.71 -9.93
CA SER A 9 -1.41 32.08 -9.02
C SER A 9 -0.75 30.84 -8.41
N LYS A 10 0.55 30.96 -8.05
CA LYS A 10 1.28 29.87 -7.37
C LYS A 10 0.58 29.43 -6.09
N ALA A 11 0.01 30.38 -5.33
CA ALA A 11 -0.74 30.10 -4.11
C ALA A 11 -1.99 29.25 -4.38
N ARG A 12 -2.77 29.58 -5.42
CA ARG A 12 -3.98 28.82 -5.79
C ARG A 12 -3.63 27.40 -6.25
N THR A 13 -2.60 27.25 -7.08
CA THR A 13 -2.14 25.92 -7.52
C THR A 13 -1.66 25.07 -6.35
N ARG A 14 -0.90 25.66 -5.40
CA ARG A 14 -0.43 24.96 -4.19
C ARG A 14 -1.59 24.54 -3.28
N LYS A 15 -2.55 25.44 -3.02
CA LYS A 15 -3.75 25.11 -2.24
C LYS A 15 -4.57 23.99 -2.88
N ARG A 16 -4.73 24.02 -4.21
CA ARG A 16 -5.43 22.95 -4.93
C ARG A 16 -4.73 21.60 -4.77
N ARG A 17 -3.39 21.56 -4.89
CA ARG A 17 -2.58 20.33 -4.76
C ARG A 17 -2.33 19.90 -3.31
N ALA A 18 -2.81 20.64 -2.31
CA ALA A 18 -2.55 20.34 -0.90
C ALA A 18 -3.17 19.00 -0.45
N HIS A 19 -4.19 18.52 -1.16
CA HIS A 19 -4.85 17.24 -0.89
C HIS A 19 -4.31 16.09 -1.75
N ASP A 20 -3.39 16.36 -2.68
CA ASP A 20 -2.78 15.34 -3.55
C ASP A 20 -1.65 14.61 -2.79
N SER A 21 -1.96 14.07 -1.61
CA SER A 21 -1.01 13.37 -0.74
C SER A 21 -1.08 11.85 -0.92
N LEU A 22 0.07 11.18 -0.86
CA LEU A 22 0.14 9.72 -0.82
C LEU A 22 -0.22 9.21 0.59
N THR A 23 -1.04 8.17 0.66
CA THR A 23 -1.35 7.47 1.91
C THR A 23 -0.48 6.23 2.05
N SER A 24 0.17 6.06 3.21
CA SER A 24 0.93 4.84 3.49
C SER A 24 0.01 3.62 3.59
N PRO A 25 0.43 2.45 3.08
CA PRO A 25 -0.34 1.22 3.22
C PRO A 25 -0.34 0.72 4.67
N GLN A 26 -1.41 0.03 5.07
CA GLN A 26 -1.49 -0.60 6.39
C GLN A 26 -0.64 -1.88 6.42
N VAL A 27 0.47 -1.81 7.15
CA VAL A 27 1.40 -2.93 7.37
C VAL A 27 1.20 -3.49 8.78
N ALA A 28 1.09 -4.80 8.90
CA ALA A 28 1.00 -5.52 10.16
C ALA A 28 2.14 -6.55 10.25
N SER A 29 2.58 -6.88 11.47
CA SER A 29 3.55 -7.94 11.71
C SER A 29 2.86 -9.29 11.84
N CYS A 30 3.47 -10.33 11.26
CA CYS A 30 3.00 -11.70 11.46
C CYS A 30 3.44 -12.20 12.85
N PRO A 31 2.55 -12.79 13.68
CA PRO A 31 2.91 -13.27 15.01
C PRO A 31 3.84 -14.50 15.00
N THR A 32 3.82 -15.31 13.93
CA THR A 32 4.60 -16.56 13.87
C THR A 32 5.97 -16.39 13.21
N THR A 33 6.09 -15.53 12.20
CA THR A 33 7.34 -15.33 11.46
C THR A 33 7.98 -13.97 11.71
N GLY A 34 7.30 -13.05 12.41
CA GLY A 34 7.79 -11.69 12.63
C GLY A 34 7.83 -10.79 11.39
N GLN A 35 7.52 -11.32 10.19
CA GLN A 35 7.62 -10.54 8.96
C GLN A 35 6.48 -9.51 8.81
N PRO A 36 6.79 -8.31 8.27
CA PRO A 36 5.79 -7.32 7.90
C PRO A 36 5.01 -7.77 6.66
N HIS A 37 3.69 -7.76 6.75
CA HIS A 37 2.78 -8.06 5.65
C HIS A 37 1.67 -7.01 5.58
N LEU A 38 1.03 -6.90 4.42
CA LEU A 38 -0.13 -6.04 4.28
C LEU A 38 -1.29 -6.62 5.09
N PHE A 39 -2.01 -5.75 5.79
CA PHE A 39 -3.11 -6.20 6.64
C PHE A 39 -4.18 -6.94 5.84
N HIS A 40 -4.72 -8.01 6.44
CA HIS A 40 -5.68 -8.92 5.81
C HIS A 40 -5.21 -9.63 4.53
N ARG A 41 -3.91 -9.65 4.23
CA ARG A 41 -3.33 -10.40 3.11
C ARG A 41 -2.45 -11.54 3.60
N ALA A 42 -2.43 -12.64 2.85
CA ALA A 42 -1.48 -13.71 3.08
C ALA A 42 -0.11 -13.32 2.49
N HIS A 43 0.98 -13.77 3.12
CA HIS A 43 2.34 -13.53 2.66
C HIS A 43 3.14 -14.82 2.57
N TRP A 44 4.06 -14.87 1.62
CA TRP A 44 4.97 -15.99 1.46
C TRP A 44 6.20 -15.79 2.34
N HIS A 45 6.55 -16.83 3.08
CA HIS A 45 7.76 -16.90 3.90
C HIS A 45 8.34 -18.30 3.78
N GLU A 46 9.63 -18.44 3.42
CA GLU A 46 10.32 -19.74 3.38
C GLU A 46 9.55 -20.86 2.63
N GLY A 47 8.95 -20.52 1.48
CA GLY A 47 8.21 -21.50 0.67
C GLY A 47 6.81 -21.85 1.20
N LYS A 48 6.37 -21.25 2.30
CA LYS A 48 5.04 -21.44 2.90
C LYS A 48 4.22 -20.15 2.84
N LEU A 49 2.94 -20.26 2.54
CA LEU A 49 1.99 -19.15 2.55
C LEU A 49 1.40 -19.04 3.95
N TYR A 50 1.67 -17.92 4.63
CA TYR A 50 1.16 -17.65 5.98
C TYR A 50 -0.03 -16.69 5.93
N TYR A 51 -1.04 -16.99 6.73
CA TYR A 51 -2.16 -16.08 6.99
C TYR A 51 -2.65 -16.27 8.43
N LYS A 52 -2.80 -15.18 9.18
CA LYS A 52 -3.26 -15.19 10.58
C LYS A 52 -2.50 -16.22 11.46
N GLY A 53 -1.18 -16.36 11.24
CA GLY A 53 -0.32 -17.29 11.98
C GLY A 53 -0.47 -18.77 11.61
N LYS A 54 -1.24 -19.10 10.57
CA LYS A 54 -1.38 -20.47 10.05
C LYS A 54 -0.71 -20.60 8.69
N VAL A 55 -0.18 -21.78 8.40
CA VAL A 55 0.26 -22.15 7.05
C VAL A 55 -0.98 -22.53 6.24
N VAL A 56 -1.22 -21.82 5.14
CA VAL A 56 -2.36 -22.02 4.24
C VAL A 56 -1.97 -22.95 3.09
N MET A 57 -0.78 -22.78 2.53
CA MET A 57 -0.25 -23.59 1.43
C MET A 57 1.26 -23.75 1.58
N GLU A 58 1.75 -24.93 1.24
CA GLU A 58 3.18 -25.16 1.01
C GLU A 58 3.38 -25.20 -0.50
N LYS A 59 4.41 -24.49 -1.00
CA LYS A 59 4.75 -24.60 -2.41
C LYS A 59 5.34 -26.00 -2.60
N ALA A 60 4.62 -26.88 -3.28
CA ALA A 60 5.19 -28.13 -3.75
C ALA A 60 6.38 -27.79 -4.65
N GLU A 61 7.56 -28.24 -4.26
CA GLU A 61 8.79 -28.13 -5.03
C GLU A 61 8.56 -28.85 -6.37
N ALA A 62 8.92 -28.20 -7.47
CA ALA A 62 8.86 -28.77 -8.82
C ALA A 62 10.20 -29.42 -9.16
#